data_AF-A0A2Z6NVS5-F1
#
_entry.id   AF-A0A2Z6NVS5-F1
#
_cell.length_a   1.000
_cell.length_b   1.000
_cell.length_c   1.000
_cell.angle_alpha   90.00
_cell.angle_beta   90.00
_cell.angle_gamma   90.00
#
_symmetry.space_group_name_H-M   'P 1'
#
loop_
_entity.id
_entity.type
_entity.pdbx_description
1 polymer ?
#
loop_
_entity_poly.entity_id
_entity_poly.type
_entity_poly.pdbx_seq_one_letter_code
_entity_poly.pdbx_strand_id
1 'polypeptide(L)' 'MRTRILALRIVKYFVDNLKEEYLVLLAETIPFLGELLEDVELSVKSLAQEILREMESMSGESLQQYL' A
#
# COMPACT_ATOMS: atom_id res chain seq x y z
N MET A 1 -18.03 0.43 6.11
CA MET A 1 -17.48 1.54 6.94
C MET A 1 -16.40 2.25 6.13
N ARG A 2 -16.46 3.58 5.97
CA ARG A 2 -15.53 4.35 5.10
C ARG A 2 -14.10 4.51 5.67
N THR A 3 -13.83 3.98 6.86
CA THR A 3 -12.56 4.21 7.56
C THR A 3 -11.36 3.62 6.83
N ARG A 4 -11.49 2.41 6.25
CA ARG A 4 -10.39 1.74 5.54
C ARG A 4 -9.92 2.52 4.32
N ILE A 5 -10.85 2.98 3.47
CA ILE A 5 -10.50 3.75 2.28
C ILE A 5 -9.88 5.11 2.66
N LEU A 6 -10.32 5.75 3.74
CA LEU A 6 -9.71 6.98 4.22
C LEU A 6 -8.29 6.75 4.75
N ALA A 7 -8.07 5.66 5.50
CA ALA A 7 -6.73 5.29 5.97
C ALA A 7 -5.77 5.01 4.80
N LEU A 8 -6.21 4.24 3.79
CA LEU A 8 -5.41 3.99 2.59
C LEU A 8 -5.07 5.26 1.82
N ARG A 9 -5.98 6.25 1.76
CA ARG A 9 -5.68 7.54 1.13
C ARG A 9 -4.59 8.32 1.88
N ILE A 10 -4.53 8.19 3.21
CA ILE A 10 -3.45 8.80 4.00
C ILE A 10 -2.13 8.09 3.71
N VAL A 11 -2.14 6.75 3.65
CA VAL A 11 -0.94 5.96 3.27
C VAL A 11 -0.47 6.36 1.87
N LYS A 12 -1.37 6.40 0.89
CA LYS A 12 -1.08 6.87 -0.48
C LYS A 12 -0.44 8.26 -0.48
N TYR A 13 -1.01 9.19 0.28
CA TYR A 13 -0.46 10.53 0.42
C TYR A 13 0.97 10.51 0.96
N PHE A 14 1.27 9.67 1.96
CA PHE A 14 2.65 9.53 2.46
C PHE A 14 3.59 8.91 1.42
N VAL A 15 3.17 7.85 0.74
CA VAL A 15 3.93 7.20 -0.34
C VAL A 15 4.28 8.23 -1.43
N ASP A 16 3.32 9.05 -1.85
CA ASP A 16 3.51 10.07 -2.90
C ASP A 16 4.48 11.20 -2.49
N ASN A 17 4.40 11.62 -1.23
CA ASN A 17 5.12 12.82 -0.76
C ASN A 17 6.49 12.50 -0.13
N LEU A 18 6.63 11.35 0.52
CA LEU A 18 7.88 10.90 1.15
C LEU A 18 8.73 10.05 0.19
N LYS A 19 8.12 9.38 -0.80
CA LYS A 19 8.81 8.59 -1.83
C LYS A 19 9.74 7.54 -1.21
N GLU A 20 11.03 7.59 -1.53
CA GLU A 20 12.05 6.67 -1.02
C GLU A 20 12.15 6.68 0.51
N GLU A 21 11.87 7.81 1.16
CA GLU A 21 11.88 7.88 2.64
C GLU A 21 10.77 7.02 3.27
N TYR A 22 9.67 6.77 2.54
CA TYR A 22 8.60 5.89 3.01
C TYR A 22 9.04 4.41 3.05
N LEU A 23 10.04 4.01 2.26
CA LEU A 23 10.47 2.61 2.16
C LEU A 23 11.02 2.05 3.49
N VAL A 24 11.40 2.91 4.44
CA VAL A 24 11.79 2.49 5.79
C VAL A 24 10.63 1.80 6.53
N LEU A 25 9.37 2.12 6.19
CA LEU A 25 8.16 1.56 6.78
C LEU A 25 7.58 0.39 5.97
N LEU A 26 8.31 -0.10 4.98
CA LEU A 26 7.81 -1.08 4.00
C LEU A 26 7.50 -2.42 4.67
N ALA A 27 8.38 -2.90 5.55
CA ALA A 27 8.18 -4.16 6.27
C ALA A 27 6.92 -4.15 7.15
N GLU A 28 6.61 -3.02 7.77
CA GLU A 28 5.42 -2.83 8.57
C GLU A 28 4.17 -2.65 7.70
N THR A 29 4.28 -1.99 6.54
CA THR A 29 3.14 -1.67 5.67
C THR A 29 2.65 -2.88 4.86
N ILE A 30 3.55 -3.77 4.45
CA ILE A 30 3.23 -4.90 3.55
C ILE A 30 2.15 -5.84 4.12
N PRO A 31 2.21 -6.31 5.38
CA PRO A 31 1.18 -7.20 5.93
C PRO A 31 -0.22 -6.59 5.86
N PHE A 32 -0.34 -5.28 6.16
CA PHE A 32 -1.63 -4.58 6.08
C PHE A 32 -2.13 -4.47 4.65
N LEU A 33 -1.23 -4.19 3.69
CA LEU A 33 -1.63 -4.17 2.28
C LEU A 33 -2.10 -5.57 1.84
N GLY A 34 -1.42 -6.64 2.24
CA GLY A 34 -1.81 -8.02 1.95
C GLY A 34 -3.23 -8.34 2.37
N GLU A 35 -3.60 -8.03 3.61
CA GLU A 35 -4.98 -8.19 4.08
C GLU A 35 -6.00 -7.38 3.24
N LEU A 36 -5.64 -6.17 2.82
CA LEU A 36 -6.52 -5.28 2.06
C LEU A 36 -6.63 -5.63 0.57
N LEU A 37 -5.68 -6.40 0.03
CA LEU A 37 -5.78 -6.98 -1.33
C LEU A 37 -6.87 -8.05 -1.42
N GLU A 38 -7.25 -8.64 -0.29
CA GLU A 38 -8.35 -9.59 -0.17
C GLU A 38 -9.68 -8.94 0.24
N ASP A 39 -9.74 -7.60 0.37
CA ASP A 39 -10.95 -6.90 0.78
C ASP A 39 -12.10 -7.10 -0.22
N VAL A 40 -13.30 -7.29 0.32
CA VAL A 40 -14.55 -7.44 -0.45
C VAL A 40 -14.96 -6.15 -1.16
N GLU A 41 -14.55 -4.99 -0.64
CA GLU A 41 -14.82 -3.69 -1.25
C GLU A 41 -13.77 -3.38 -2.32
N LEU A 42 -14.19 -3.41 -3.59
CA LEU A 42 -13.31 -3.18 -4.74
C LEU A 42 -12.52 -1.87 -4.66
N SER A 43 -13.11 -0.80 -4.12
CA SER A 43 -12.45 0.50 -3.98
C SER A 43 -11.21 0.43 -3.06
N VAL A 44 -11.29 -0.36 -1.99
CA VAL A 44 -10.20 -0.58 -1.02
C VAL A 44 -9.13 -1.44 -1.65
N LYS A 45 -9.52 -2.57 -2.25
CA LYS A 45 -8.61 -3.47 -2.94
C LYS A 45 -7.83 -2.77 -4.06
N SER A 46 -8.51 -2.00 -4.91
CA SER A 46 -7.87 -1.28 -6.01
C SER A 46 -6.86 -0.24 -5.50
N LEU A 47 -7.18 0.51 -4.44
CA LEU A 47 -6.24 1.48 -3.88
C LEU A 47 -5.04 0.80 -3.19
N ALA A 48 -5.26 -0.34 -2.50
CA ALA A 48 -4.15 -1.12 -1.94
C ALA A 48 -3.22 -1.67 -3.03
N GLN A 49 -3.78 -2.14 -4.16
CA GLN A 49 -3.00 -2.58 -5.32
C GLN A 49 -2.19 -1.43 -5.95
N GLU A 50 -2.78 -0.24 -6.04
CA GLU A 50 -2.10 0.95 -6.56
C GLU A 50 -0.89 1.32 -5.68
N ILE A 51 -1.09 1.41 -4.36
CA ILE A 51 -0.02 1.70 -3.40
C ILE A 51 1.09 0.66 -3.49
N LEU A 52 0.74 -0.64 -3.55
CA LEU A 52 1.74 -1.70 -3.65
C LEU A 52 2.61 -1.55 -4.91
N ARG A 53 2.01 -1.25 -6.06
CA ARG A 53 2.75 -1.07 -7.32
C ARG A 53 3.68 0.13 -7.29
N GLU A 54 3.27 1.22 -6.66
CA GLU A 54 4.14 2.38 -6.48
C GLU A 54 5.31 2.05 -5.58
N MET A 55 5.07 1.32 -4.48
CA MET A 55 6.14 0.85 -3.60
C MET A 55 7.11 -0.10 -4.31
N GLU A 56 6.61 -1.05 -5.12
CA GLU A 56 7.43 -1.91 -5.99
C GLU A 56 8.27 -1.08 -6.99
N SER A 57 7.67 -0.06 -7.60
CA SER A 57 8.37 0.82 -8.53
C SER A 57 9.48 1.63 -7.87
N MET A 58 9.30 2.02 -6.60
CA MET A 58 10.29 2.77 -5.84
C MET A 58 11.38 1.87 -5.24
N SER A 59 11.02 0.67 -4.77
CA SER A 59 11.99 -0.29 -4.23
C SER A 59 12.86 -0.93 -5.33
N GLY A 60 12.35 -0.98 -6.57
CA GLY A 60 13.02 -1.62 -7.69
C GLY A 60 12.93 -3.16 -7.67
N GLU A 61 12.09 -3.72 -6.79
CA GLU A 61 11.88 -5.16 -6.66
C GLU A 61 10.40 -5.52 -6.53
N SER A 62 10.08 -6.79 -6.82
CA SER A 62 8.72 -7.27 -6.54
C SER A 62 8.52 -7.48 -5.05
N LEU A 63 7.43 -6.94 -4.53
CA LEU A 63 7.05 -7.06 -3.13
C LEU A 63 6.09 -8.25 -2.89
N GLN A 64 5.67 -8.95 -3.95
CA GLN A 64 4.83 -10.15 -3.85
C GLN A 64 5.48 -11.29 -3.08
N GLN A 65 6.81 -11.34 -2.99
CA GLN A 65 7.51 -12.33 -2.17
C GLN A 65 7.30 -12.16 -0.66
N TYR A 66 6.79 -10.99 -0.24
CA TYR A 66 6.52 -10.65 1.16
C TYR A 66 5.02 -10.67 1.49
N LEU A 67 4.17 -11.00 0.51
CA LEU A 67 2.72 -11.14 0.61
C LEU A 67 2.33 -12.62 0.65
#